data_AF-W1V969-F1
#
_entry.id   AF-W1V969-F1
#
_cell.length_a   1.000
_cell.length_b   1.000
_cell.length_c   1.000
_cell.angle_alpha   90.00
_cell.angle_beta   90.00
_cell.angle_gamma   90.00
#
_symmetry.space_group_name_H-M   'P 1'
#
loop_
_entity.id
_entity.type
_entity.pdbx_description
1 polymer ?
#
loop_
_entity_poly.entity_id
_entity_poly.type
_entity_poly.pdbx_seq_one_letter_code
_entity_poly.pdbx_strand_id
1 'polypeptide(L)'
;MEADKGTIERNGKASIYYLAQTPDFDAKATLLEAVLDGNHPRLQMVKAFERISREYRQMQESVKDDAKISRNYMNALEQMDQQDGWQVEQEARIILSKLGFPDVEQKVAMLSGGQKRRLALGQALLYPCDLLLLDEPTNHLDEDSIDWLE
;
A
#
# COMPACT_ATOMS: atom_id res chain seq x y z
N MET A 1 4.68 -0.76 39.43
CA MET A 1 3.60 0.17 39.09
C MET A 1 2.52 -0.67 38.43
N GLU A 2 1.36 -0.81 39.08
CA GLU A 2 0.19 -1.46 38.47
C GLU A 2 -0.32 -0.56 37.34
N ALA A 3 -0.69 -1.15 36.21
CA ALA A 3 -1.32 -0.41 35.12
C ALA A 3 -2.72 0.05 35.57
N ASP A 4 -3.03 1.34 35.37
CA ASP A 4 -4.35 1.88 35.63
C ASP A 4 -5.41 1.19 34.74
N LYS A 5 -6.51 0.78 35.37
CA LYS A 5 -7.64 0.16 34.66
C LYS A 5 -8.39 1.24 33.87
N GLY A 6 -8.23 1.26 32.56
CA GLY A 6 -9.03 2.07 31.63
C GLY A 6 -10.10 1.23 30.94
N THR A 7 -11.23 1.85 30.60
CA THR A 7 -12.27 1.25 29.75
C THR A 7 -12.08 1.76 28.33
N ILE A 8 -11.87 0.85 27.37
CA ILE A 8 -11.80 1.21 25.95
C ILE A 8 -13.17 0.95 25.33
N GLU A 9 -13.93 2.01 25.06
CA GLU A 9 -15.15 1.94 24.26
C GLU A 9 -14.81 2.25 22.79
N ARG A 10 -15.02 1.27 21.90
CA ARG A 10 -14.85 1.45 20.45
C ARG A 10 -16.20 1.57 19.78
N ASN A 11 -16.39 2.64 19.01
CA ASN A 11 -17.49 2.71 18.06
C ASN A 11 -17.23 1.68 16.94
N GLY A 12 -18.09 0.66 16.82
CA GLY A 12 -17.89 -0.49 15.92
C GLY A 12 -17.85 -0.16 14.42
N LYS A 13 -18.02 1.11 14.03
CA LYS A 13 -17.90 1.60 12.65
C LYS A 13 -16.59 2.32 12.36
N ALA A 14 -15.81 2.71 13.38
CA ALA A 14 -14.59 3.50 13.18
C ALA A 14 -13.41 2.61 12.78
N SER A 15 -12.79 2.94 11.66
CA SER A 15 -11.54 2.35 11.17
C SER A 15 -10.34 3.04 11.83
N ILE A 16 -9.68 2.33 12.75
CA ILE A 16 -8.48 2.83 13.44
C ILE A 16 -7.25 2.22 12.78
N TYR A 17 -6.37 3.06 12.24
CA TYR A 17 -5.08 2.61 11.72
C TYR A 17 -3.97 2.97 12.71
N TYR A 18 -3.17 1.98 13.09
CA TYR A 18 -2.04 2.16 13.99
C TYR A 18 -0.75 1.92 13.24
N LEU A 19 0.10 2.94 13.16
CA LEU A 19 1.40 2.84 12.50
C LEU A 19 2.44 2.37 13.53
N ALA A 20 2.74 1.08 13.54
CA ALA A 20 3.75 0.52 14.43
C ALA A 20 5.16 1.07 14.11
N GLN A 21 6.03 1.14 15.13
CA GLN A 21 7.40 1.67 15.01
C GLN A 21 8.25 1.01 13.92
N THR A 22 7.93 -0.24 13.55
CA THR A 22 8.46 -0.94 12.37
C THR A 22 7.31 -1.61 11.62
N PRO A 23 6.85 -1.05 10.50
CA PRO A 23 5.89 -1.73 9.64
C PRO A 23 6.55 -2.96 9.00
N ASP A 24 5.90 -4.12 9.09
CA ASP A 24 6.36 -5.35 8.47
C ASP A 24 5.86 -5.41 7.03
N PHE A 25 6.77 -5.21 6.09
CA PHE A 25 6.50 -5.28 4.66
C PHE A 25 7.20 -6.47 4.05
N ASP A 26 6.55 -7.13 3.07
CA ASP A 26 7.23 -8.11 2.24
C ASP A 26 8.38 -7.43 1.48
N ALA A 27 9.62 -7.81 1.82
CA ALA A 27 10.82 -7.28 1.21
C ALA A 27 10.89 -7.49 -0.32
N LYS A 28 10.17 -8.49 -0.85
CA LYS A 28 10.10 -8.80 -2.29
C LYS A 28 8.99 -8.03 -3.01
N ALA A 29 8.08 -7.40 -2.28
CA ALA A 29 7.06 -6.56 -2.88
C ALA A 29 7.70 -5.29 -3.47
N THR A 30 7.04 -4.77 -4.50
CA THR A 30 7.26 -3.40 -5.00
C THR A 30 6.62 -2.39 -4.05
N LEU A 31 7.00 -1.12 -4.17
CA LEU A 31 6.38 -0.06 -3.36
C LEU A 31 4.88 0.06 -3.66
N LEU A 32 4.49 -0.11 -4.92
CA LEU A 32 3.08 -0.13 -5.30
C LEU A 32 2.31 -1.28 -4.64
N GLU A 33 2.83 -2.50 -4.68
CA GLU A 33 2.20 -3.64 -4.00
C GLU A 33 2.12 -3.46 -2.48
N ALA A 34 3.14 -2.86 -1.89
CA ALA A 34 3.21 -2.63 -0.45
C ALA A 34 2.24 -1.54 0.02
N VAL A 35 2.10 -0.44 -0.73
CA VAL A 35 1.13 0.62 -0.38
C VAL A 35 -0.32 0.15 -0.55
N LEU A 36 -0.56 -0.77 -1.50
CA LEU A 36 -1.86 -1.40 -1.73
C LEU A 36 -2.16 -2.55 -0.74
N ASP A 37 -1.26 -2.85 0.21
CA ASP A 37 -1.39 -4.00 1.11
C ASP A 37 -2.38 -3.75 2.26
N GLY A 38 -3.64 -3.46 1.93
CA GLY A 38 -4.70 -3.15 2.89
C GLY A 38 -5.87 -4.13 2.83
N ASN A 39 -6.70 -4.20 3.87
CA ASN A 39 -7.82 -5.15 3.96
C ASN A 39 -9.00 -4.87 3.02
N HIS A 40 -8.95 -3.79 2.23
CA HIS A 40 -10.05 -3.40 1.37
C HIS A 40 -10.06 -4.18 0.05
N PRO A 41 -11.22 -4.71 -0.38
CA PRO A 41 -11.32 -5.53 -1.59
C PRO A 41 -10.74 -4.87 -2.85
N ARG A 42 -10.95 -3.56 -3.06
CA ARG A 42 -10.38 -2.87 -4.23
C ARG A 42 -8.86 -2.77 -4.18
N LEU A 43 -8.25 -2.57 -3.00
CA LEU A 43 -6.79 -2.52 -2.88
C LEU A 43 -6.17 -3.90 -3.17
N GLN A 44 -6.77 -4.96 -2.62
CA GLN A 44 -6.34 -6.33 -2.87
C GLN A 44 -6.50 -6.72 -4.35
N MET A 45 -7.56 -6.25 -5.01
CA MET A 45 -7.77 -6.45 -6.44
C MET A 45 -6.66 -5.78 -7.27
N VAL A 46 -6.35 -4.50 -7.02
CA VAL A 46 -5.28 -3.79 -7.74
C VAL A 46 -3.90 -4.42 -7.43
N LYS A 47 -3.61 -4.75 -6.17
CA LYS A 47 -2.39 -5.48 -5.79
C LYS A 47 -2.25 -6.80 -6.53
N ALA A 48 -3.35 -7.55 -6.67
CA ALA A 48 -3.36 -8.81 -7.41
C ALA A 48 -3.12 -8.58 -8.90
N PHE A 49 -3.70 -7.54 -9.49
CA PHE A 49 -3.45 -7.16 -10.88
C PHE A 49 -1.97 -6.86 -11.12
N GLU A 50 -1.31 -6.06 -10.27
CA GLU A 50 0.12 -5.76 -10.39
C GLU A 50 0.99 -7.02 -10.40
N ARG A 51 0.69 -7.97 -9.51
CA ARG A 51 1.38 -9.26 -9.46
C ARG A 51 1.16 -10.05 -10.75
N ILE A 52 -0.08 -10.17 -11.21
CA ILE A 52 -0.45 -10.94 -12.41
C ILE A 52 0.16 -10.30 -13.68
N SER A 53 0.14 -8.97 -13.77
CA SER A 53 0.75 -8.19 -14.86
C SER A 53 2.26 -8.46 -14.96
N ARG A 54 2.94 -8.54 -13.81
CA ARG A 54 4.36 -8.90 -13.75
C ARG A 54 4.63 -10.34 -14.18
N GLU A 55 3.84 -11.29 -13.70
CA GLU A 55 3.92 -12.70 -14.13
C GLU A 55 3.71 -12.83 -15.64
N TYR A 56 2.74 -12.10 -16.19
CA TYR A 56 2.46 -12.06 -17.63
C TYR A 56 3.64 -11.48 -18.44
N ARG A 57 4.24 -10.38 -17.98
CA ARG A 57 5.42 -9.77 -18.64
C ARG A 57 6.62 -10.72 -18.65
N GLN A 58 6.92 -11.36 -17.52
CA GLN A 58 8.00 -12.35 -17.42
C GLN A 58 7.77 -13.56 -18.33
N MET A 59 6.52 -14.01 -18.46
CA MET A 59 6.16 -15.08 -19.39
C MET A 59 6.45 -14.65 -20.83
N GLN A 60 6.02 -13.46 -21.26
CA GLN A 60 6.25 -12.96 -22.62
C GLN A 60 7.75 -12.88 -22.97
N GLU A 61 8.59 -12.48 -22.00
CA GLU A 61 10.05 -12.42 -22.18
C GLU A 61 10.70 -13.82 -22.30
N SER A 62 10.06 -14.86 -21.74
CA SER A 62 10.62 -16.22 -21.67
C SER A 62 10.33 -17.11 -22.89
N VAL A 63 9.65 -16.60 -23.93
CA VAL A 63 9.20 -17.35 -25.14
C VAL A 63 8.33 -18.57 -24.81
N LYS A 64 7.88 -18.72 -23.56
CA LYS A 64 6.95 -19.75 -23.12
C LYS A 64 5.54 -19.23 -23.27
N ASP A 65 4.69 -20.02 -23.94
CA ASP A 65 3.26 -19.77 -23.97
C ASP A 65 2.59 -20.54 -22.84
N ASP A 66 2.06 -19.81 -21.86
CA ASP A 66 1.22 -20.36 -20.79
C ASP A 66 -0.19 -19.76 -20.87
N ALA A 67 -1.12 -20.57 -21.37
CA ALA A 67 -2.52 -20.19 -21.53
C ALA A 67 -3.21 -19.84 -20.19
N LYS A 68 -2.71 -20.35 -19.05
CA LYS A 68 -3.26 -20.04 -17.73
C LYS A 68 -2.85 -18.63 -17.30
N ILE A 69 -1.57 -18.26 -17.48
CA ILE A 69 -1.08 -16.92 -17.15
C ILE A 69 -1.80 -15.89 -18.02
N SER A 70 -1.90 -16.15 -19.33
CA SER A 70 -2.64 -15.28 -20.25
C SER A 70 -4.10 -15.08 -19.84
N ARG A 71 -4.79 -16.16 -19.47
CA ARG A 71 -6.19 -16.10 -19.02
C ARG A 71 -6.35 -15.34 -17.70
N ASN A 72 -5.45 -15.56 -16.74
CA ASN A 72 -5.45 -14.84 -15.47
C ASN A 72 -5.27 -13.33 -15.67
N TYR A 73 -4.36 -12.94 -16.57
CA TYR A 73 -4.14 -11.53 -16.92
C TYR A 73 -5.39 -10.90 -17.57
N MET A 74 -6.02 -11.57 -18.53
CA MET A 74 -7.26 -11.09 -19.14
C MET A 74 -8.39 -10.91 -18.13
N ASN A 75 -8.58 -11.88 -17.22
CA ASN A 75 -9.58 -11.77 -16.16
C ASN A 75 -9.27 -10.66 -15.14
N ALA A 76 -7.99 -10.36 -14.90
CA ALA A 76 -7.59 -9.28 -14.01
C ALA A 76 -7.78 -7.91 -14.66
N LEU A 77 -7.47 -7.78 -15.96
CA LEU A 77 -7.78 -6.58 -16.75
C LEU A 77 -9.27 -6.24 -16.72
N GLU A 78 -10.13 -7.25 -16.97
CA GLU A 78 -11.57 -7.04 -16.94
C GLU A 78 -12.06 -6.57 -15.56
N GLN A 79 -11.50 -7.10 -14.47
CA GLN A 79 -11.83 -6.65 -13.11
C GLN A 79 -11.38 -5.21 -12.84
N MET A 80 -10.20 -4.82 -13.34
CA MET A 80 -9.71 -3.43 -13.25
C MET A 80 -10.69 -2.46 -13.91
N ASP A 81 -11.21 -2.81 -15.09
CA ASP A 81 -12.20 -1.99 -15.81
C ASP A 81 -13.56 -1.95 -15.10
N GLN A 82 -14.05 -3.09 -14.60
CA GLN A 82 -15.38 -3.19 -13.98
C GLN A 82 -15.48 -2.54 -12.60
N GLN A 83 -14.36 -2.39 -11.89
CA GLN A 83 -14.34 -1.95 -10.48
C GLN A 83 -13.58 -0.63 -10.29
N ASP A 84 -13.37 0.13 -11.38
CA ASP A 84 -12.60 1.38 -11.38
C ASP A 84 -11.20 1.23 -10.75
N GLY A 85 -10.57 0.06 -10.94
CA GLY A 85 -9.27 -0.28 -10.37
C GLY A 85 -8.15 0.66 -10.79
N TRP A 86 -8.24 1.18 -12.02
CA TRP A 86 -7.29 2.14 -12.55
C TRP A 86 -7.24 3.42 -11.71
N GLN A 87 -8.38 3.90 -11.21
CA GLN A 87 -8.41 5.09 -10.37
C GLN A 87 -7.62 4.86 -9.08
N VAL A 88 -7.83 3.71 -8.44
CA VAL A 88 -7.12 3.33 -7.20
C VAL A 88 -5.62 3.19 -7.44
N GLU A 89 -5.21 2.58 -8.56
CA GLU A 89 -3.79 2.48 -8.92
C GLU A 89 -3.16 3.87 -9.14
N GLN A 90 -3.85 4.77 -9.85
CA GLN A 90 -3.38 6.14 -10.06
C GLN A 90 -3.26 6.91 -8.75
N GLU A 91 -4.25 6.82 -7.85
CA GLU A 91 -4.21 7.43 -6.52
C GLU A 91 -3.02 6.92 -5.71
N ALA A 92 -2.76 5.61 -5.72
CA ALA A 92 -1.59 5.01 -5.08
C ALA A 92 -0.27 5.55 -5.62
N ARG A 93 -0.14 5.66 -6.96
CA ARG A 93 1.05 6.24 -7.60
C ARG A 93 1.25 7.71 -7.22
N ILE A 94 0.19 8.50 -7.17
CA ILE A 94 0.24 9.91 -6.76
C ILE A 94 0.71 10.03 -5.30
N ILE A 95 0.15 9.24 -4.40
CA ILE A 95 0.53 9.25 -2.97
C ILE A 95 2.01 8.85 -2.82
N LEU A 96 2.45 7.77 -3.47
CA LEU A 96 3.85 7.35 -3.45
C LEU A 96 4.79 8.43 -3.98
N SER A 97 4.44 9.06 -5.11
CA SER A 97 5.24 10.13 -5.70
C SER A 97 5.38 11.32 -4.74
N LYS A 98 4.28 11.74 -4.08
CA LYS A 98 4.30 12.83 -3.08
C LYS A 98 5.16 12.49 -1.87
N LEU A 99 5.22 11.22 -1.47
CA LEU A 99 6.06 10.74 -0.35
C LEU A 99 7.53 10.52 -0.74
N GLY A 100 7.93 10.93 -1.94
CA GLY A 100 9.31 10.84 -2.42
C GLY A 100 9.68 9.46 -3.00
N PHE A 101 8.70 8.70 -3.49
CA PHE A 101 8.90 7.42 -4.18
C PHE A 101 8.56 7.53 -5.68
N PRO A 102 9.44 8.09 -6.51
CA PRO A 102 9.18 8.24 -7.95
C PRO A 102 9.22 6.90 -8.69
N ASP A 103 10.00 5.93 -8.21
CA ASP A 103 10.03 4.57 -8.74
C ASP A 103 9.20 3.64 -7.85
N VAL A 104 7.95 3.39 -8.26
CA VAL A 104 7.03 2.55 -7.49
C VAL A 104 7.28 1.05 -7.69
N GLU A 105 8.09 0.67 -8.69
CA GLU A 105 8.49 -0.72 -8.95
C GLU A 105 9.71 -1.14 -8.11
N GLN A 106 10.37 -0.17 -7.45
CA GLN A 106 11.45 -0.42 -6.52
C GLN A 106 11.03 -1.44 -5.45
N LYS A 107 11.94 -2.33 -5.06
CA LYS A 107 11.69 -3.32 -4.02
C LYS A 107 11.76 -2.71 -2.62
N VAL A 108 10.86 -3.12 -1.73
CA VAL A 108 10.85 -2.66 -0.33
C VAL A 108 12.16 -3.01 0.40
N ALA A 109 12.83 -4.09 0.02
CA ALA A 109 14.16 -4.44 0.53
C ALA A 109 15.21 -3.31 0.39
N MET A 110 15.04 -2.40 -0.58
CA MET A 110 15.96 -1.29 -0.83
C MET A 110 15.68 -0.06 0.03
N LEU A 111 14.59 -0.04 0.81
CA LEU A 111 14.22 1.09 1.64
C LEU A 111 14.96 1.10 2.98
N SER A 112 15.40 2.29 3.40
CA SER A 112 15.84 2.55 4.78
C SER A 112 14.66 2.45 5.76
N GLY A 113 14.94 2.37 7.07
CA GLY A 113 13.90 2.34 8.10
C GLY A 113 12.95 3.55 8.05
N GLY A 114 13.49 4.76 7.81
CA GLY A 114 12.70 5.97 7.64
C GLY A 114 11.82 5.95 6.38
N GLN A 115 12.37 5.44 5.26
CA GLN A 115 11.59 5.26 4.03
C GLN A 115 10.46 4.24 4.21
N LYS A 116 10.68 3.15 4.96
CA LYS A 116 9.60 2.19 5.28
C LYS A 116 8.49 2.85 6.09
N ARG A 117 8.80 3.76 7.01
CA ARG A 117 7.78 4.53 7.74
C ARG A 117 6.97 5.44 6.80
N ARG A 118 7.62 6.15 5.88
CA ARG A 118 6.92 6.95 4.86
C ARG A 118 6.03 6.08 3.96
N LEU A 119 6.47 4.89 3.58
CA LEU A 119 5.64 3.93 2.84
C LEU A 119 4.39 3.50 3.64
N ALA A 120 4.53 3.25 4.94
CA ALA A 120 3.41 2.92 5.81
C ALA A 120 2.43 4.08 5.99
N LEU A 121 2.93 5.32 5.98
CA LEU A 121 2.06 6.49 5.91
C LEU A 121 1.26 6.48 4.60
N GLY A 122 1.90 6.23 3.45
CA GLY A 122 1.21 6.15 2.16
C GLY A 122 0.06 5.14 2.15
N GLN A 123 0.25 3.99 2.81
CA GLN A 123 -0.80 2.98 2.96
C GLN A 123 -1.98 3.47 3.79
N ALA A 124 -1.70 4.20 4.89
CA ALA A 124 -2.73 4.82 5.71
C ALA A 124 -3.49 5.96 5.00
N LEU A 125 -2.85 6.61 4.02
CA LEU A 125 -3.46 7.70 3.24
C LEU A 125 -4.31 7.20 2.08
N LEU A 126 -3.91 6.07 1.49
CA LEU A 126 -4.66 5.42 0.42
C LEU A 126 -5.99 4.83 0.93
N TYR A 127 -6.07 4.58 2.25
CA TYR A 127 -7.28 4.11 2.89
C TYR A 127 -7.75 5.11 3.94
N PRO A 128 -8.76 5.96 3.66
CA PRO A 128 -9.24 6.93 4.64
C PRO A 128 -9.65 6.18 5.91
N CYS A 129 -8.90 6.40 6.99
CA CYS A 129 -9.19 5.89 8.30
C CYS A 129 -9.81 7.00 9.15
N ASP A 130 -10.77 6.63 9.99
CA ASP A 130 -11.46 7.58 10.87
C ASP A 130 -10.54 8.10 11.99
N LEU A 131 -9.46 7.36 12.29
CA LEU A 131 -8.44 7.73 13.26
C LEU A 131 -7.09 7.09 12.90
N LEU A 132 -6.09 7.94 12.64
CA LEU A 132 -4.69 7.54 12.46
C LEU A 132 -3.92 7.79 13.76
N LEU A 133 -3.42 6.72 14.39
CA LEU A 133 -2.57 6.80 15.58
C LEU A 133 -1.11 6.71 15.16
N LEU A 134 -0.38 7.82 15.28
CA LEU A 134 1.04 7.95 15.02
C LEU A 134 1.78 8.04 16.37
N ASP A 135 2.68 7.11 16.64
CA ASP A 135 3.60 7.19 17.78
C ASP A 135 4.79 8.09 17.38
N GLU A 136 5.00 9.22 18.08
CA GLU A 136 6.05 10.24 17.82
C GLU A 136 6.02 10.89 16.41
N PRO A 137 4.95 11.64 16.04
CA PRO A 137 4.75 12.17 14.67
C PRO A 137 5.78 13.24 14.24
N THR A 138 6.36 13.97 15.19
CA THR A 138 7.15 15.18 14.90
C THR A 138 8.62 14.94 14.57
N ASN A 139 9.17 13.74 14.82
CA ASN A 139 10.61 13.49 14.67
C ASN A 139 10.99 12.82 13.32
N HIS A 140 9.98 12.41 12.53
CA HIS A 140 10.17 11.46 11.42
C HIS A 140 9.36 11.77 10.16
N LEU A 141 8.55 12.82 10.18
CA LEU A 141 7.97 13.43 8.99
C LEU A 141 8.83 14.65 8.68
N ASP A 142 9.51 14.63 7.54
CA ASP A 142 10.19 15.84 7.04
C ASP A 142 9.14 16.97 6.95
N GLU A 143 9.53 18.22 7.16
CA GLU A 143 8.64 19.40 7.20
C GLU A 143 7.66 19.42 6.00
N ASP A 144 8.13 18.99 4.82
CA ASP A 144 7.35 18.84 3.57
C ASP A 144 6.22 17.80 3.63
N SER A 145 6.34 16.76 4.46
CA SER A 145 5.32 15.70 4.62
C SER A 145 4.22 16.08 5.62
N ILE A 146 4.50 17.03 6.53
CA ILE A 146 3.56 17.52 7.55
C ILE A 146 2.59 18.53 6.93
N ASP A 147 3.07 19.45 6.09
CA ASP A 147 2.23 20.45 5.41
C ASP A 147 1.15 19.83 4.50
N TRP A 148 1.30 18.56 4.10
CA TRP A 148 0.30 17.85 3.32
C TRP A 148 -0.79 17.16 4.16
N LEU A 149 -0.55 16.96 5.46
CA LEU A 149 -1.49 16.29 6.39
C LEU A 149 -2.51 17.26 7.02
N GLU A 150 -2.32 18.58 6.88
CA GLU A 150 -3.31 19.62 7.23
C GLU A 150 -4.37 19.81 6.12
#